data_AF-A0A7S0QRY9-F1
#
_entry.id   AF-A0A7S0QRY9-F1
#
_cell.length_a   1.000
_cell.length_b   1.000
_cell.length_c   1.000
_cell.angle_alpha   90.00
_cell.angle_beta   90.00
_cell.angle_gamma   90.00
#
_symmetry.space_group_name_H-M   'P 1'
#
loop_
_entity.id
_entity.type
_entity.pdbx_description
1 polymer ?
#
loop_
_entity_poly.entity_id
_entity_poly.type
_entity_poly.pdbx_seq_one_letter_code
_entity_poly.pdbx_strand_id
1 'polypeptide(L)'
;ERLRQLRFDPEIRLSREDYAALTDDGLLCNSKGEIGEEEFEAIMRKQFRLYVQRTIDKSLLEEVGASNIQMAALLSVLKATTITADDISSKITALEDSVQSLIERVSAGPIVSVKTNDSAPENPDHQSSLAAAAAAAAA
;
A
#
# COMPACT_ATOMS: atom_id res chain seq x y z
N GLU A 1 -19.28 5.13 -14.66
CA GLU A 1 -20.64 5.22 -14.07
C GLU A 1 -20.48 5.38 -12.57
N ARG A 2 -21.19 6.32 -11.92
CA ARG A 2 -21.04 6.57 -10.48
C ARG A 2 -21.89 5.55 -9.73
N LEU A 3 -21.26 4.62 -9.01
CA LEU A 3 -21.96 3.75 -8.08
C LEU A 3 -22.75 4.62 -7.10
N ARG A 4 -24.07 4.44 -7.12
CA ARG A 4 -25.00 5.15 -6.27
C ARG A 4 -24.61 4.87 -4.83
N GLN A 5 -24.41 5.91 -4.03
CA GLN A 5 -24.30 5.77 -2.57
C GLN A 5 -25.49 4.94 -2.08
N LEU A 6 -25.25 3.69 -1.68
CA LEU A 6 -26.27 2.83 -1.12
C LEU A 6 -26.62 3.37 0.27
N ARG A 7 -27.66 4.20 0.32
CA ARG A 7 -28.36 4.49 1.58
C ARG A 7 -29.23 3.28 1.88
N PHE A 8 -28.75 2.42 2.78
CA PHE A 8 -29.53 1.30 3.27
C PHE A 8 -30.60 1.83 4.23
N ASP A 9 -31.86 1.52 3.93
CA ASP A 9 -33.00 1.74 4.82
C ASP A 9 -33.69 0.39 5.05
N PRO A 10 -33.64 -0.18 6.27
CA PRO A 10 -33.05 0.39 7.48
C PRO A 10 -31.52 0.42 7.44
N GLU A 11 -30.95 1.35 8.21
CA GLU A 11 -29.51 1.46 8.44
C GLU A 11 -28.94 0.11 8.91
N ILE A 12 -27.95 -0.41 8.17
CA ILE A 12 -27.25 -1.63 8.59
C ILE A 12 -26.33 -1.28 9.75
N ARG A 13 -26.66 -1.78 10.94
CA ARG A 13 -25.83 -1.63 12.13
C ARG A 13 -25.08 -2.92 12.36
N LEU A 14 -23.75 -2.83 12.34
CA LEU A 14 -22.87 -3.91 12.73
C LEU A 14 -22.48 -3.70 14.19
N SER A 15 -22.39 -4.80 14.95
CA SER A 15 -21.72 -4.75 16.23
C SER A 15 -20.23 -4.43 16.03
N ARG A 16 -19.57 -3.91 17.05
CA ARG A 16 -18.13 -3.63 16.97
C ARG A 16 -17.32 -4.90 16.70
N GLU A 17 -17.76 -6.02 17.26
CA GLU A 17 -17.14 -7.33 17.09
C GLU A 17 -17.31 -7.82 15.65
N ASP A 18 -18.51 -7.70 15.08
CA ASP A 18 -18.76 -8.06 13.68
C ASP A 18 -17.97 -7.17 12.73
N TYR A 19 -17.88 -5.87 13.02
CA TYR A 19 -17.10 -4.94 12.23
C TYR A 19 -15.62 -5.31 12.23
N ALA A 20 -15.05 -5.59 13.40
CA ALA A 20 -13.66 -6.02 13.55
C ALA A 20 -13.40 -7.34 12.80
N ALA A 21 -14.28 -8.33 12.94
CA ALA A 21 -14.15 -9.62 12.27
C ALA A 21 -14.27 -9.49 10.74
N LEU A 22 -15.15 -8.61 10.25
CA LEU A 22 -15.35 -8.38 8.83
C LEU A 22 -14.16 -7.68 8.19
N THR A 23 -13.59 -6.70 8.88
CA THR A 23 -12.54 -5.80 8.37
C THR A 23 -11.11 -6.22 8.75
N ASP A 24 -10.95 -7.33 9.49
CA ASP A 24 -9.67 -7.70 10.14
C ASP A 24 -9.10 -6.55 10.97
N ASP A 25 -9.86 -6.12 11.97
CA ASP A 25 -9.47 -5.01 12.87
C ASP A 25 -9.13 -3.71 12.11
N GLY A 26 -9.82 -3.47 10.99
CA GLY A 26 -9.65 -2.28 10.14
C GLY A 26 -8.52 -2.40 9.10
N LEU A 27 -7.86 -3.55 8.98
CA LEU A 27 -6.84 -3.78 7.93
C LEU A 27 -7.42 -3.73 6.51
N LEU A 28 -8.69 -4.07 6.36
CA LEU A 28 -9.43 -4.01 5.10
C LEU A 28 -10.25 -2.72 4.98
N CYS A 29 -9.88 -1.67 5.70
CA CYS A 29 -10.47 -0.34 5.56
C CYS A 29 -9.51 0.61 4.85
N ASN A 30 -10.06 1.66 4.26
CA ASN A 30 -9.25 2.72 3.70
C ASN A 30 -8.57 3.56 4.80
N SER A 31 -7.77 4.56 4.40
CA SER A 31 -7.06 5.45 5.34
C SER A 31 -7.95 6.25 6.30
N LYS A 32 -9.26 6.31 6.04
CA LYS A 32 -10.25 6.95 6.92
C LYS A 32 -10.95 5.94 7.85
N GLY A 33 -10.62 4.66 7.76
CA GLY A 33 -11.29 3.60 8.49
C GLY A 33 -12.68 3.26 7.93
N GLU A 34 -12.97 3.64 6.69
CA GLU A 34 -14.24 3.36 6.00
C GLU A 34 -14.10 2.20 5.01
N ILE A 35 -15.20 1.52 4.71
CA ILE A 35 -15.27 0.49 3.68
C ILE A 35 -15.73 1.16 2.36
N GLY A 36 -14.77 1.44 1.48
CA GLY A 36 -15.05 1.89 0.11
C GLY A 36 -15.37 0.74 -0.83
N GLU A 37 -15.38 1.02 -2.13
CA GLU A 37 -15.67 0.01 -3.16
C GLU A 37 -14.58 -1.07 -3.24
N GLU A 38 -13.31 -0.66 -3.29
CA GLU A 38 -12.16 -1.56 -3.37
C GLU A 38 -12.03 -2.42 -2.11
N GLU A 39 -12.22 -1.79 -0.94
CA GLU A 39 -12.23 -2.47 0.36
C GLU A 39 -13.38 -3.48 0.44
N PHE A 40 -14.57 -3.10 -0.01
CA PHE A 40 -15.72 -3.99 -0.06
C PHE A 40 -15.44 -5.20 -0.95
N GLU A 41 -14.85 -5.00 -2.13
CA GLU A 41 -14.50 -6.10 -3.03
C GLU A 41 -13.45 -7.03 -2.38
N ALA A 42 -12.45 -6.48 -1.68
CA ALA A 42 -11.47 -7.25 -0.92
C ALA A 42 -12.11 -8.09 0.20
N ILE A 43 -13.01 -7.49 0.98
CA ILE A 43 -13.79 -8.17 2.01
C ILE A 43 -14.62 -9.30 1.38
N MET A 44 -15.33 -9.04 0.28
CA MET A 44 -16.15 -10.04 -0.40
C MET A 44 -15.31 -11.19 -0.94
N ARG A 45 -14.16 -10.91 -1.57
CA ARG A 45 -13.21 -11.95 -2.03
C ARG A 45 -12.77 -12.85 -0.87
N LYS A 46 -12.43 -12.25 0.27
CA LYS A 46 -12.07 -13.00 1.49
C LYS A 46 -13.23 -13.87 1.96
N GLN A 47 -14.45 -13.33 2.05
CA GLN A 47 -15.61 -14.10 2.51
C GLN A 47 -15.96 -15.25 1.55
N PHE A 48 -15.85 -15.05 0.24
CA PHE A 48 -16.01 -16.12 -0.74
C PHE A 48 -14.95 -17.22 -0.57
N ARG A 49 -13.69 -16.84 -0.37
CA ARG A 49 -12.60 -17.80 -0.10
C ARG A 49 -12.90 -18.64 1.16
N LEU A 50 -13.32 -17.99 2.24
CA LEU A 50 -13.71 -18.68 3.48
C LEU A 50 -14.92 -19.60 3.28
N TYR A 51 -15.91 -19.17 2.51
CA TYR A 51 -17.08 -19.98 2.20
C TYR A 51 -16.71 -21.24 1.40
N VAL A 52 -15.89 -21.10 0.36
CA VAL A 52 -15.39 -22.23 -0.44
C VAL A 52 -14.60 -23.19 0.43
N GLN A 53 -13.71 -22.66 1.28
CA GLN A 53 -12.94 -23.46 2.24
C GLN A 53 -13.86 -24.29 3.15
N ARG A 54 -14.85 -23.66 3.80
CA ARG A 54 -15.81 -24.36 4.67
C ARG A 54 -16.63 -25.40 3.91
N THR A 55 -17.02 -25.12 2.68
CA THR A 55 -17.82 -26.04 1.86
C THR A 55 -17.00 -27.27 1.52
N ILE A 56 -15.73 -27.08 1.12
CA ILE A 56 -14.80 -28.17 0.83
C ILE A 56 -14.53 -28.98 2.09
N ASP A 57 -14.25 -28.34 3.22
CA ASP A 57 -13.97 -29.04 4.48
C ASP A 57 -15.15 -29.91 4.91
N LYS A 58 -16.39 -29.42 4.72
CA LYS A 58 -17.61 -30.22 4.95
C LYS A 58 -17.71 -31.41 4.00
N SER A 59 -17.55 -31.20 2.69
CA SER A 59 -17.60 -32.28 1.70
C SER A 59 -16.52 -33.33 1.93
N LEU A 60 -15.31 -32.91 2.32
CA LEU A 60 -14.20 -33.82 2.63
C LEU A 60 -14.49 -34.67 3.88
N LEU A 61 -15.13 -34.08 4.89
CA LEU A 61 -15.56 -34.79 6.10
C LEU A 61 -16.66 -35.83 5.79
N GLU A 62 -17.56 -35.50 4.86
CA GLU A 62 -18.66 -36.37 4.42
C GLU A 62 -18.16 -37.52 3.51
N GLU A 63 -17.24 -37.25 2.57
CA GLU A 63 -16.69 -38.26 1.64
C GLU A 63 -15.74 -39.25 2.31
N VAL A 64 -14.88 -38.77 3.21
CA VAL A 64 -13.80 -39.59 3.77
C VAL A 64 -14.30 -40.53 4.88
N GLY A 65 -15.51 -40.28 5.39
CA GLY A 65 -16.12 -41.04 6.48
C GLY A 65 -15.35 -40.90 7.80
N ALA A 66 -16.02 -41.18 8.92
CA ALA A 66 -15.43 -41.02 10.26
C ALA A 66 -14.17 -41.87 10.50
N SER A 67 -13.88 -42.87 9.67
CA SER A 67 -12.71 -43.75 9.81
C SER A 67 -11.39 -43.14 9.34
N ASN A 68 -11.41 -42.08 8.51
CA ASN A 68 -10.20 -41.49 7.93
C ASN A 68 -10.10 -39.96 8.19
N ILE A 69 -10.62 -39.51 9.33
CA ILE A 69 -10.57 -38.09 9.77
C ILE A 69 -9.14 -37.52 9.73
N GLN A 70 -8.13 -38.34 10.04
CA GLN A 70 -6.72 -37.93 9.96
C GLN A 70 -6.29 -37.58 8.52
N MET A 71 -6.75 -38.33 7.52
CA MET A 71 -6.48 -38.04 6.10
C MET A 71 -7.21 -36.78 5.65
N ALA A 72 -8.47 -36.59 6.08
CA ALA A 72 -9.23 -35.38 5.79
C ALA A 72 -8.57 -34.13 6.40
N ALA A 73 -8.13 -34.21 7.66
CA ALA A 73 -7.39 -33.13 8.32
C ALA A 73 -6.07 -32.83 7.61
N LEU A 74 -5.32 -33.87 7.22
CA LEU A 74 -4.04 -33.72 6.52
C LEU A 74 -4.22 -33.05 5.15
N LEU A 75 -5.23 -33.46 4.38
CA LEU A 75 -5.55 -32.86 3.09
C LEU A 75 -6.04 -31.41 3.23
N SER A 76 -6.83 -31.10 4.27
CA SER A 76 -7.28 -29.73 4.54
C SER A 76 -6.10 -28.82 4.90
N VAL A 77 -5.18 -29.28 5.77
CA VAL A 77 -3.94 -28.55 6.10
C VAL A 77 -3.07 -28.36 4.86
N LEU A 78 -2.86 -29.42 4.07
CA LEU A 78 -2.05 -29.34 2.85
C LEU A 78 -2.60 -28.28 1.89
N LYS A 79 -3.91 -28.28 1.70
CA LYS A 79 -4.60 -27.36 0.81
C LYS A 79 -4.60 -25.92 1.33
N ALA A 80 -4.81 -25.73 2.63
CA ALA A 80 -4.67 -24.42 3.27
C ALA A 80 -3.26 -23.87 3.08
N THR A 81 -2.24 -24.72 3.23
CA THR A 81 -0.83 -24.35 3.03
C THR A 81 -0.57 -23.90 1.58
N THR A 82 -1.12 -24.62 0.59
CA THR A 82 -1.03 -24.23 -0.82
C THR A 82 -1.68 -22.87 -1.08
N ILE A 83 -2.90 -22.65 -0.57
CA ILE A 83 -3.61 -21.37 -0.74
C ILE A 83 -2.82 -20.22 -0.09
N THR A 84 -2.24 -20.43 1.09
CA THR A 84 -1.39 -19.42 1.73
C THR A 84 -0.11 -19.16 0.94
N ALA A 85 0.49 -20.18 0.33
CA ALA A 85 1.67 -20.01 -0.52
C ALA A 85 1.35 -19.18 -1.76
N ASP A 86 0.18 -19.41 -2.39
CA ASP A 86 -0.29 -18.61 -3.53
C ASP A 86 -0.57 -17.16 -3.14
N ASP A 87 -1.16 -16.92 -1.96
CA ASP A 87 -1.42 -15.57 -1.44
C ASP A 87 -0.12 -14.82 -1.17
N ILE A 88 0.87 -15.47 -0.55
CA ILE A 88 2.22 -14.91 -0.33
C ILE A 88 2.88 -14.60 -1.67
N SER A 89 2.82 -15.51 -2.63
CA SER A 89 3.38 -15.32 -3.97
C SER A 89 2.80 -14.08 -4.64
N SER A 90 1.47 -13.92 -4.61
CA SER A 90 0.80 -12.75 -5.19
C SER A 90 1.21 -11.42 -4.53
N LYS A 91 1.42 -11.42 -3.21
CA LYS A 91 1.88 -10.25 -2.46
C LYS A 91 3.34 -9.90 -2.78
N ILE A 92 4.19 -10.91 -2.99
CA ILE A 92 5.58 -10.70 -3.40
C ILE A 92 5.60 -10.03 -4.78
N THR A 93 4.85 -10.53 -5.75
CA THR A 93 4.77 -9.93 -7.09
C THR A 93 4.26 -8.49 -7.04
N ALA A 94 3.21 -8.21 -6.27
CA ALA A 94 2.69 -6.85 -6.10
C ALA A 94 3.72 -5.90 -5.43
N LEU A 95 4.53 -6.42 -4.51
CA LEU A 95 5.61 -5.67 -3.88
C LEU A 95 6.74 -5.38 -4.87
N GLU A 96 7.14 -6.38 -5.67
CA GLU A 96 8.14 -6.23 -6.74
C GLU A 96 7.73 -5.15 -7.74
N ASP A 97 6.46 -5.16 -8.18
CA ASP A 97 5.90 -4.14 -9.09
C ASP A 97 5.93 -2.74 -8.46
N SER A 98 5.57 -2.61 -7.17
CA SER A 98 5.66 -1.34 -6.44
C SER A 98 7.11 -0.84 -6.35
N VAL A 99 8.07 -1.72 -6.02
CA VAL A 99 9.49 -1.38 -5.96
C VAL A 99 10.00 -0.94 -7.32
N GLN A 100 9.64 -1.65 -8.40
CA GLN A 100 10.03 -1.29 -9.75
C GLN A 100 9.50 0.09 -10.16
N SER A 101 8.24 0.39 -9.84
CA SER A 101 7.65 1.71 -10.10
C SER A 101 8.34 2.84 -9.32
N LEU A 102 8.81 2.57 -8.09
CA LEU A 102 9.58 3.53 -7.29
C LEU A 102 10.97 3.78 -7.90
N ILE A 103 11.64 2.72 -8.35
CA ILE A 103 12.94 2.83 -9.04
C ILE A 103 12.81 3.67 -10.30
N GLU A 104 11.77 3.46 -11.12
CA GLU A 104 11.51 4.27 -12.31
C GLU A 104 11.26 5.74 -11.97
N ARG A 105 10.51 6.03 -10.90
CA ARG A 105 10.25 7.41 -10.46
C ARG A 105 11.50 8.12 -9.95
N VAL A 106 12.38 7.41 -9.23
CA VAL A 106 13.67 7.95 -8.77
C VAL A 106 14.63 8.15 -9.95
N SER A 107 14.58 7.25 -10.94
CA SER A 107 15.32 7.37 -12.20
C SER A 107 14.82 8.53 -13.07
N ALA A 108 13.58 8.99 -12.90
CA ALA A 108 12.93 9.98 -13.78
C ALA A 108 13.01 11.45 -13.33
N GLY A 109 13.68 11.80 -12.21
CA GLY A 109 14.15 13.19 -11.97
C GLY A 109 14.23 13.67 -10.50
N PRO A 110 14.88 14.83 -10.21
CA PRO A 110 15.32 15.88 -11.14
C PRO A 110 16.85 16.12 -11.18
N ILE A 111 17.38 16.37 -12.38
CA ILE A 111 18.64 17.13 -12.53
C ILE A 111 18.32 18.56 -12.09
N VAL A 112 18.69 18.91 -10.86
CA VAL A 112 18.77 20.32 -10.45
C VAL A 112 19.95 20.92 -11.21
N SER A 113 19.66 21.47 -12.39
CA SER A 113 20.57 22.39 -13.07
C SER A 113 20.61 23.67 -12.24
N VAL A 114 21.54 23.72 -11.29
CA VAL A 114 21.94 24.96 -10.64
C VAL A 114 22.63 25.80 -11.72
N LYS A 115 21.85 26.62 -12.42
CA LYS A 115 22.41 27.79 -13.10
C LYS A 115 22.89 28.72 -12.01
N THR A 116 24.16 28.61 -11.62
CA THR A 116 24.88 29.72 -11.00
C THR A 116 24.92 30.83 -12.05
N ASN A 117 23.93 31.72 -12.02
CA ASN A 117 24.09 33.06 -12.60
C ASN A 117 25.11 33.79 -11.72
N ASP A 118 26.39 33.51 -11.96
CA ASP A 118 27.46 34.45 -11.65
C ASP A 118 27.90 35.05 -12.97
N SER A 119 26.97 35.82 -13.55
CA SER A 119 27.27 36.74 -14.63
C SER A 119 27.35 38.11 -13.99
N ALA A 120 28.60 38.52 -13.76
CA ALA A 120 28.97 39.88 -13.41
C ALA A 120 28.22 40.90 -14.27
N PRO A 121 27.73 42.00 -13.69
CA PRO A 121 27.55 43.24 -14.42
C PRO A 121 28.72 44.16 -14.09
N GLU A 122 29.61 44.33 -15.08
CA GLU A 122 30.33 45.59 -15.25
C GLU A 122 29.31 46.73 -15.30
N ASN A 123 29.49 47.75 -14.46
CA ASN A 123 29.21 49.11 -14.91
C ASN A 123 30.11 50.12 -14.15
N PRO A 124 30.59 51.17 -14.84
CA PRO A 124 31.61 52.08 -14.39
C PRO A 124 31.00 53.28 -13.64
N ASP A 125 31.89 54.18 -13.21
CA ASP A 125 31.61 55.53 -12.74
C ASP A 125 31.08 55.68 -11.31
N HIS A 126 32.01 55.73 -10.35
CA HIS A 126 31.92 56.71 -9.27
C HIS A 126 33.31 57.29 -8.96
N GLN A 127 33.52 58.53 -9.40
CA GLN A 127 34.57 59.40 -8.87
C GLN A 127 34.22 59.83 -7.43
N SER A 128 35.29 59.97 -6.65
CA SER A 128 35.45 60.98 -5.59
C SER A 128 34.71 60.80 -4.25
N SER A 129 35.43 60.30 -3.26
CA SER A 129 35.61 60.95 -1.94
C SER A 129 36.58 60.10 -1.09
N LEU A 130 37.88 60.37 -1.14
CA LEU A 130 38.63 61.03 -0.05
C LEU A 130 38.38 60.41 1.35
N ALA A 131 39.32 59.59 1.83
CA ALA A 131 40.27 59.96 2.90
C ALA A 131 40.84 58.74 3.65
N ALA A 132 42.14 58.83 3.93
CA ALA A 132 42.88 58.20 5.04
C ALA A 132 43.07 56.67 4.98
N ALA A 133 44.27 56.20 4.61
CA ALA A 133 45.41 55.94 5.51
C ALA A 133 45.57 54.40 5.66
N ALA A 134 46.73 53.76 5.68
CA ALA A 134 48.11 54.18 5.72
C ALA A 134 48.97 53.11 5.04
N ALA A 135 50.09 53.56 4.47
CA ALA A 135 51.19 52.73 4.01
C ALA A 135 51.96 52.09 5.18
N ALA A 136 52.58 50.95 4.90
CA ALA A 136 53.61 50.18 5.63
C ALA A 136 53.10 48.73 5.87
N ALA A 137 53.77 47.66 5.47
CA ALA A 137 55.20 47.46 5.31
C ALA A 137 55.49 46.31 4.32
N ALA A 138 56.42 46.55 3.39
CA ALA A 138 57.23 45.53 2.73
C ALA A 138 58.55 46.18 2.31
N ALA A 139 59.48 46.24 3.26
CA ALA A 139 60.92 46.33 3.05
C ALA A 139 61.57 45.60 4.22
#